data_AF-A0A9D7XP22-F1
#
_entry.id   AF-A0A9D7XP22-F1
#
_cell.length_a   1.000
_cell.length_b   1.000
_cell.length_c   1.000
_cell.angle_alpha   90.00
_cell.angle_beta   90.00
_cell.angle_gamma   90.00
#
_symmetry.space_group_name_H-M   'P 1'
#
loop_
_entity.id
_entity.type
_entity.pdbx_description
1 polymer ?
#
loop_
_entity_poly.entity_id
_entity_poly.type
_entity_poly.pdbx_seq_one_letter_code
_entity_poly.pdbx_strand_id
1 'polypeptide(L)'
;MGQTPGCKNKTPVGSMQAEWDKLKDAQKDSNRLPARHLHIKLRFVKAELSDIESGEELNFDDIEEQLWDKIARMEHNRWNAEKSINGFVLIDKVNDRNLGVFLKDNLKCHWDLLPFDNLDHETQEYDKYTFRMAPMIAQLNHKKFSGSGLMINGQSYLSIEWSGDL
;
A
#
# COMPACT_ATOMS: atom_id res chain seq x y z
N MET A 1 25.12 -8.30 5.04
CA MET A 1 23.90 -8.94 4.48
C MET A 1 22.95 -9.21 5.64
N GLY A 2 22.12 -8.24 5.99
CA GLY A 2 21.14 -8.37 7.09
C GLY A 2 19.81 -8.83 6.53
N GLN A 3 19.27 -9.93 7.04
CA GLN A 3 17.93 -10.39 6.70
C GLN A 3 16.92 -9.46 7.37
N THR A 4 16.08 -8.80 6.58
CA THR A 4 14.92 -8.04 7.06
C THR A 4 13.92 -9.01 7.71
N PRO A 5 13.37 -8.74 8.91
CA PRO A 5 12.42 -9.63 9.57
C PRO A 5 11.02 -9.44 8.97
N GLY A 6 10.87 -9.74 7.68
CA GLY A 6 9.57 -9.80 6.99
C GLY A 6 9.04 -11.23 7.04
N CYS A 7 8.01 -11.45 7.86
CA CYS A 7 7.02 -12.54 7.79
C CYS A 7 7.47 -13.85 7.08
N LYS A 8 7.86 -14.86 7.86
CA LYS A 8 7.98 -16.24 7.37
C LYS A 8 6.58 -16.80 7.03
N ASN A 9 6.02 -16.42 5.90
CA ASN A 9 4.77 -16.99 5.40
C ASN A 9 5.01 -18.46 5.00
N LYS A 10 4.58 -19.38 5.87
CA LYS A 10 4.63 -20.84 5.65
C LYS A 10 3.41 -21.37 4.88
N THR A 11 2.63 -20.49 4.28
CA THR A 11 1.34 -20.80 3.67
C THR A 11 1.55 -21.48 2.31
N PRO A 12 1.22 -22.76 2.13
CA PRO A 12 1.39 -23.44 0.84
C PRO A 12 0.55 -22.76 -0.25
N VAL A 13 1.12 -22.59 -1.44
CA VAL A 13 0.42 -22.07 -2.63
C VAL A 13 -0.72 -23.03 -2.96
N GLY A 14 -1.96 -22.63 -2.66
CA GLY A 14 -3.18 -23.47 -2.69
C GLY A 14 -4.06 -23.30 -1.45
N SER A 15 -3.46 -22.92 -0.32
CA SER A 15 -4.20 -22.63 0.93
C SER A 15 -4.71 -21.19 1.04
N MET A 16 -4.31 -20.28 0.14
CA MET A 16 -4.70 -18.87 0.20
C MET A 16 -6.21 -18.65 0.06
N GLN A 17 -6.89 -19.45 -0.77
CA GLN A 17 -8.35 -19.37 -0.90
C GLN A 17 -9.05 -19.85 0.39
N ALA A 18 -8.58 -20.96 0.97
CA ALA A 18 -9.13 -21.47 2.22
C ALA A 18 -8.91 -20.51 3.40
N GLU A 19 -7.76 -19.83 3.46
CA GLU A 19 -7.50 -18.77 4.45
C GLU A 19 -8.34 -17.52 4.18
N TRP A 20 -8.51 -17.13 2.92
CA TRP A 20 -9.39 -16.04 2.53
C TRP A 20 -10.84 -16.29 2.97
N ASP A 21 -11.35 -17.50 2.76
CA ASP A 21 -12.74 -17.84 3.05
C ASP A 21 -13.05 -17.79 4.56
N LYS A 22 -12.05 -18.02 5.42
CA LYS A 22 -12.16 -17.90 6.88
C LYS A 22 -12.28 -16.46 7.37
N LEU A 23 -11.89 -15.46 6.56
CA LEU A 23 -11.94 -14.06 6.95
C LEU A 23 -13.39 -13.57 7.02
N LYS A 24 -13.69 -12.77 8.04
CA LYS A 24 -14.93 -11.98 8.11
C LYS A 24 -14.98 -10.97 6.97
N ASP A 25 -16.16 -10.57 6.53
CA ASP A 25 -16.31 -9.62 5.43
C ASP A 25 -15.58 -8.28 5.68
N ALA A 26 -15.64 -7.76 6.90
CA ALA A 26 -14.90 -6.56 7.28
C ALA A 26 -13.36 -6.73 7.12
N GLN A 27 -12.83 -7.93 7.36
CA GLN A 27 -11.39 -8.20 7.17
C GLN A 27 -11.06 -8.32 5.68
N LYS A 28 -11.93 -8.97 4.88
CA LYS A 28 -11.77 -9.02 3.42
C LYS A 28 -11.81 -7.62 2.82
N ASP A 29 -12.71 -6.76 3.28
CA ASP A 29 -12.77 -5.36 2.83
C ASP A 29 -11.55 -4.55 3.24
N SER A 30 -11.07 -4.72 4.48
CA SER A 30 -9.80 -4.15 4.94
C SER A 30 -8.63 -4.52 4.03
N ASN A 31 -8.60 -5.75 3.50
CA ASN A 31 -7.58 -6.20 2.54
C ASN A 31 -7.82 -5.69 1.10
N ARG A 32 -9.07 -5.47 0.69
CA ARG A 32 -9.40 -4.96 -0.66
C ARG A 32 -9.06 -3.48 -0.81
N LEU A 33 -9.22 -2.67 0.23
CA LEU A 33 -8.95 -1.23 0.20
C LEU A 33 -7.53 -0.86 -0.23
N PRO A 34 -6.44 -1.43 0.34
CA PRO A 34 -5.09 -1.13 -0.11
C PRO A 34 -4.85 -1.52 -1.57
N ALA A 35 -5.39 -2.67 -2.01
CA ALA A 35 -5.32 -3.10 -3.40
C ALA A 35 -6.05 -2.15 -4.34
N ARG A 36 -7.26 -1.71 -3.97
CA ARG A 36 -8.03 -0.70 -4.70
C ARG A 36 -7.28 0.63 -4.75
N HIS A 37 -6.53 1.01 -3.73
CA HIS A 37 -5.78 2.27 -3.70
C HIS A 37 -4.43 2.22 -4.42
N LEU A 38 -4.02 1.07 -4.95
CA LEU A 38 -2.73 0.93 -5.64
C LEU A 38 -2.57 1.94 -6.78
N HIS A 39 -3.60 2.12 -7.61
CA HIS A 39 -3.57 3.07 -8.74
C HIS A 39 -3.37 4.53 -8.29
N ILE A 40 -3.89 4.92 -7.13
CA ILE A 40 -3.70 6.27 -6.58
C ILE A 40 -2.24 6.48 -6.18
N LYS A 41 -1.62 5.47 -5.55
CA LYS A 41 -0.20 5.50 -5.17
C LYS A 41 0.71 5.50 -6.39
N LEU A 42 0.35 4.75 -7.44
CA LEU A 42 1.10 4.74 -8.71
C LEU A 42 1.12 6.12 -9.38
N ARG A 43 0.02 6.87 -9.35
CA ARG A 43 -0.02 8.24 -9.87
C ARG A 43 0.95 9.19 -9.14
N PHE A 44 1.18 8.98 -7.84
CA PHE A 44 2.16 9.76 -7.08
C PHE A 44 3.59 9.55 -7.57
N VAL A 45 3.91 8.35 -8.06
CA VAL A 45 5.20 8.01 -8.69
C VAL A 45 5.19 8.19 -10.21
N LYS A 46 4.15 8.87 -10.74
CA LYS A 46 3.95 9.08 -12.19
C LYS A 46 4.01 7.78 -12.99
N ALA A 47 3.42 6.72 -12.43
CA ALA A 47 3.31 5.43 -13.08
C ALA A 47 1.86 4.99 -13.20
N GLU A 48 1.63 4.06 -14.10
CA GLU A 48 0.37 3.34 -14.27
C GLU A 48 0.63 1.87 -14.57
N LEU A 49 -0.38 1.02 -14.39
CA LEU A 49 -0.29 -0.39 -14.74
C LEU A 49 -0.62 -0.54 -16.24
N SER A 50 0.32 -1.04 -17.03
CA SER A 50 0.20 -1.19 -18.49
C SER A 50 0.44 -2.63 -18.95
N ASP A 51 0.09 -2.90 -20.21
CA ASP A 51 0.42 -4.17 -20.87
C ASP A 51 1.93 -4.31 -21.06
N ILE A 52 2.44 -5.54 -20.93
CA ILE A 52 3.89 -5.86 -21.00
C ILE A 52 4.54 -5.36 -22.30
N GLU A 53 3.77 -5.27 -23.39
CA GLU A 53 4.26 -4.86 -24.70
C GLU A 53 4.50 -3.33 -24.80
N SER A 54 3.92 -2.51 -23.91
CA SER A 54 3.95 -1.04 -24.01
C SER A 54 4.42 -0.35 -22.73
N GLY A 55 5.52 0.41 -22.80
CA GLY A 55 5.99 1.30 -21.72
C GLY A 55 7.34 0.95 -21.09
N GLU A 56 7.96 1.94 -20.45
CA GLU A 56 9.21 1.78 -19.69
C GLU A 56 8.91 1.24 -18.29
N GLU A 57 9.63 0.21 -17.86
CA GLU A 57 9.43 -0.42 -16.56
C GLU A 57 9.85 0.53 -15.42
N LEU A 58 8.92 0.83 -14.50
CA LEU A 58 9.26 1.52 -13.26
C LEU A 58 10.16 0.63 -12.39
N ASN A 59 11.38 1.08 -12.16
CA ASN A 59 12.25 0.50 -11.15
C ASN A 59 11.94 1.10 -9.77
N PHE A 60 11.52 0.27 -8.82
CA PHE A 60 11.13 0.71 -7.48
C PHE A 60 12.34 1.13 -6.63
N ASP A 61 13.54 0.68 -6.98
CA ASP A 61 14.79 1.10 -6.32
C ASP A 61 15.17 2.54 -6.67
N ASP A 62 14.64 3.08 -7.78
CA ASP A 62 14.90 4.44 -8.24
C ASP A 62 13.90 5.46 -7.65
N ILE A 63 12.93 5.00 -6.86
CA ILE A 63 11.95 5.86 -6.19
C ILE A 63 12.63 6.61 -5.04
N GLU A 64 12.58 7.94 -5.08
CA GLU A 64 13.12 8.80 -4.02
C GLU A 64 12.51 8.50 -2.65
N GLU A 65 13.34 8.52 -1.59
CA GLU A 65 12.88 8.24 -0.20
C GLU A 65 11.75 9.19 0.24
N GLN A 66 11.77 10.45 -0.20
CA GLN A 66 10.69 11.41 0.10
C GLN A 66 9.34 10.97 -0.47
N LEU A 67 9.35 10.22 -1.58
CA LEU A 67 8.14 9.70 -2.19
C LEU A 67 7.66 8.45 -1.46
N TRP A 68 8.59 7.61 -0.97
CA TRP A 68 8.28 6.51 -0.06
C TRP A 68 7.62 6.98 1.24
N ASP A 69 8.13 8.06 1.86
CA ASP A 69 7.51 8.66 3.05
C ASP A 69 6.08 9.16 2.76
N LYS A 70 5.86 9.86 1.64
CA LYS A 70 4.53 10.29 1.21
C LYS A 70 3.58 9.10 1.02
N ILE A 71 4.03 8.03 0.36
CA ILE A 71 3.23 6.82 0.14
C ILE A 71 2.86 6.15 1.47
N ALA A 72 3.80 6.07 2.42
CA ALA A 72 3.56 5.49 3.75
C ALA A 72 2.49 6.29 4.51
N ARG A 73 2.63 7.63 4.54
CA ARG A 73 1.62 8.52 5.15
C ARG A 73 0.24 8.39 4.50
N MET A 74 0.20 8.28 3.18
CA MET A 74 -1.05 8.06 2.46
C MET A 74 -1.72 6.75 2.86
N GLU A 75 -0.96 5.66 2.99
CA GLU A 75 -1.49 4.37 3.42
C GLU A 75 -1.97 4.41 4.88
N HIS A 76 -1.19 5.00 5.78
CA HIS A 76 -1.59 5.11 7.18
C HIS A 76 -2.85 5.95 7.35
N ASN A 77 -2.93 7.10 6.66
CA ASN A 77 -4.12 7.94 6.69
C ASN A 77 -5.35 7.21 6.13
N ARG A 78 -5.18 6.41 5.07
CA ARG A 78 -6.25 5.55 4.54
C ARG A 78 -6.69 4.52 5.58
N TRP A 79 -5.74 3.85 6.23
CA TRP A 79 -6.02 2.84 7.24
C TRP A 79 -6.71 3.46 8.46
N ASN A 80 -6.23 4.60 8.97
CA ASN A 80 -6.87 5.36 10.03
C ASN A 80 -8.31 5.76 9.68
N ALA A 81 -8.55 6.25 8.46
CA ALA A 81 -9.88 6.61 7.99
C ALA A 81 -10.81 5.38 7.97
N GLU A 82 -10.34 4.25 7.44
CA GLU A 82 -11.09 2.98 7.44
C GLU A 82 -11.44 2.55 8.88
N LYS A 83 -10.49 2.57 9.80
CA LYS A 83 -10.73 2.16 11.20
C LYS A 83 -11.70 3.11 11.90
N SER A 84 -11.55 4.41 11.69
CA SER A 84 -12.46 5.43 12.25
C SER A 84 -13.89 5.25 11.75
N ILE A 85 -14.08 5.06 10.44
CA ILE A 85 -15.40 4.81 9.83
C ILE A 85 -16.02 3.51 10.37
N ASN A 86 -15.19 2.49 10.64
CA ASN A 86 -15.62 1.23 11.22
C ASN A 86 -15.85 1.31 12.74
N GLY A 87 -15.71 2.48 13.37
CA GLY A 87 -15.97 2.71 14.78
C GLY A 87 -14.87 2.20 15.71
N PHE A 88 -13.63 2.13 15.23
CA PHE A 88 -12.49 1.87 16.11
C PHE A 88 -12.14 3.09 16.96
N VAL A 89 -11.62 2.82 18.15
CA VAL A 89 -11.19 3.85 19.12
C VAL A 89 -9.72 3.69 19.48
N LEU A 90 -9.04 4.83 19.66
CA LEU A 90 -7.67 4.88 20.16
C LEU A 90 -7.63 4.46 21.63
N ILE A 91 -6.66 3.60 21.96
CA ILE A 91 -6.33 3.20 23.34
C ILE A 91 -4.82 3.24 23.54
N ASP A 92 -4.37 3.18 24.78
CA ASP A 92 -2.96 2.97 25.08
C ASP A 92 -2.46 1.61 24.57
N LYS A 93 -1.18 1.56 24.19
CA LYS A 93 -0.53 0.34 23.73
C LYS A 93 -0.51 -0.72 24.83
N VAL A 94 -0.95 -1.92 24.48
CA VAL A 94 -1.01 -3.07 25.41
C VAL A 94 0.11 -4.03 25.08
N ASN A 95 0.92 -4.39 26.09
CA ASN A 95 2.06 -5.30 25.91
C ASN A 95 1.65 -6.78 25.82
N ASP A 96 0.50 -7.15 26.37
CA ASP A 96 -0.04 -8.50 26.25
C ASP A 96 -0.66 -8.72 24.86
N ARG A 97 -0.06 -9.63 24.10
CA ARG A 97 -0.48 -9.96 22.74
C ARG A 97 -1.90 -10.52 22.66
N ASN A 98 -2.29 -11.40 23.60
CA ASN A 98 -3.61 -12.03 23.57
C ASN A 98 -4.70 -11.02 23.88
N LEU A 99 -4.44 -10.15 24.87
CA LEU A 99 -5.31 -9.02 25.18
C LEU A 99 -5.40 -8.06 23.98
N GLY A 100 -4.28 -7.71 23.35
CA GLY A 100 -4.28 -6.84 22.17
C GLY A 100 -5.13 -7.39 21.02
N VAL A 101 -5.03 -8.70 20.73
CA VAL A 101 -5.88 -9.36 19.72
C VAL A 101 -7.35 -9.30 20.12
N PHE A 102 -7.67 -9.62 21.38
CA PHE A 102 -9.05 -9.58 21.86
C PHE A 102 -9.68 -8.20 21.73
N LEU A 103 -8.95 -7.15 22.16
CA LEU A 103 -9.37 -5.76 22.09
C LEU A 103 -9.65 -5.32 20.64
N LYS A 104 -8.76 -5.66 19.70
CA LYS A 104 -8.92 -5.31 18.29
C LYS A 104 -10.11 -6.02 17.66
N ASP A 105 -10.22 -7.32 17.87
CA ASP A 105 -11.16 -8.16 17.11
C ASP A 105 -12.58 -8.14 17.68
N ASN A 106 -12.76 -7.80 18.97
CA ASN A 106 -14.05 -7.81 19.64
C ASN A 106 -14.53 -6.43 20.09
N LEU A 107 -13.61 -5.52 20.46
CA LEU A 107 -13.96 -4.22 21.02
C LEU A 107 -13.60 -3.04 20.11
N LYS A 108 -12.96 -3.31 18.96
CA LYS A 108 -12.51 -2.29 18.00
C LYS A 108 -11.58 -1.25 18.63
N CYS A 109 -10.71 -1.67 19.55
CA CYS A 109 -9.70 -0.78 20.11
C CYS A 109 -8.36 -0.99 19.39
N HIS A 110 -7.66 0.09 19.04
CA HIS A 110 -6.34 0.00 18.42
C HIS A 110 -5.43 1.16 18.84
N TRP A 111 -4.19 0.84 19.22
CA TRP A 111 -3.22 1.83 19.72
C TRP A 111 -2.51 2.62 18.62
N ASP A 112 -2.38 2.07 17.41
CA ASP A 112 -1.77 2.79 16.28
C ASP A 112 -2.71 3.78 15.56
N LEU A 113 -3.87 4.12 16.14
CA LEU A 113 -4.77 5.16 15.62
C LEU A 113 -4.26 6.57 15.94
N LEU A 114 -3.01 6.81 15.62
CA LEU A 114 -2.28 8.06 15.83
C LEU A 114 -1.92 8.68 14.48
N PRO A 115 -1.61 9.99 14.43
CA PRO A 115 -0.93 10.57 13.27
C PRO A 115 0.34 9.80 12.93
N PHE A 116 0.70 9.70 11.65
CA PHE A 116 1.85 8.90 11.19
C PHE A 116 3.16 9.27 11.91
N ASP A 117 3.39 10.57 12.14
CA ASP A 117 4.60 11.07 12.83
C ASP A 117 4.69 10.66 14.31
N ASN A 118 3.59 10.18 14.90
CA ASN A 118 3.54 9.76 16.29
C ASN A 118 3.66 8.23 16.46
N LEU A 119 3.79 7.50 15.35
CA LEU A 119 4.05 6.06 15.37
C LEU A 119 5.52 5.77 15.65
N ASP A 120 5.81 4.56 16.14
CA ASP A 120 7.18 4.07 16.15
C ASP A 120 7.66 3.75 14.73
N HIS A 121 8.98 3.84 14.51
CA HIS A 121 9.59 3.66 13.18
C HIS A 121 9.35 2.27 12.60
N GLU A 122 9.23 1.23 13.44
CA GLU A 122 8.91 -0.11 12.96
C GLU A 122 7.50 -0.15 12.36
N THR A 123 6.55 0.52 13.03
CA THR A 123 5.16 0.63 12.58
C THR A 123 5.06 1.42 11.28
N GLN A 124 5.78 2.55 11.16
CA GLN A 124 5.83 3.35 9.94
C GLN A 124 6.35 2.57 8.72
N GLU A 125 7.30 1.66 8.92
CA GLU A 125 7.83 0.82 7.84
C GLU A 125 6.81 -0.17 7.30
N TYR A 126 5.82 -0.60 8.11
CA TYR A 126 4.74 -1.48 7.65
C TYR A 126 3.90 -0.84 6.53
N ASP A 127 3.66 0.47 6.59
CA ASP A 127 2.84 1.19 5.61
C ASP A 127 3.48 1.26 4.21
N LYS A 128 4.81 1.13 4.13
CA LYS A 128 5.53 1.04 2.84
C LYS A 128 5.28 -0.30 2.16
N TYR A 129 5.07 -1.40 2.90
CA TYR A 129 4.99 -2.74 2.33
C TYR A 129 3.84 -2.91 1.33
N THR A 130 2.70 -2.29 1.57
CA THR A 130 1.56 -2.38 0.65
C THR A 130 1.95 -1.92 -0.76
N PHE A 131 2.78 -0.89 -0.88
CA PHE A 131 3.26 -0.42 -2.17
C PHE A 131 4.48 -1.21 -2.67
N ARG A 132 5.36 -1.70 -1.78
CA ARG A 132 6.46 -2.61 -2.14
C ARG A 132 5.99 -3.91 -2.82
N MET A 133 4.74 -4.32 -2.60
CA MET A 133 4.16 -5.48 -3.28
C MET A 133 3.72 -5.21 -4.72
N ALA A 134 3.72 -3.95 -5.17
CA ALA A 134 3.25 -3.58 -6.50
C ALA A 134 3.98 -4.35 -7.63
N PRO A 135 5.32 -4.49 -7.67
CA PRO A 135 6.01 -5.28 -8.70
C PRO A 135 5.49 -6.71 -8.79
N MET A 136 5.30 -7.35 -7.65
CA MET A 136 4.77 -8.71 -7.59
C MET A 136 3.33 -8.78 -8.12
N ILE A 137 2.49 -7.79 -7.80
CA ILE A 137 1.12 -7.70 -8.30
C ILE A 137 1.13 -7.57 -9.84
N ALA A 138 2.00 -6.73 -10.40
CA ALA A 138 2.11 -6.57 -11.86
C ALA A 138 2.54 -7.89 -12.53
N GLN A 139 3.58 -8.54 -12.00
CA GLN A 139 4.07 -9.83 -12.51
C GLN A 139 2.98 -10.90 -12.53
N LEU A 140 2.22 -11.05 -11.43
CA LEU A 140 1.14 -12.04 -11.32
C LEU A 140 -0.03 -11.77 -12.27
N ASN A 141 -0.21 -10.53 -12.71
CA ASN A 141 -1.26 -10.14 -13.64
C ASN A 141 -0.79 -10.05 -15.10
N HIS A 142 0.46 -10.45 -15.39
CA HIS A 142 1.08 -10.28 -16.71
C HIS A 142 1.03 -8.83 -17.20
N LYS A 143 1.34 -7.89 -16.30
CA LYS A 143 1.40 -6.44 -16.54
C LYS A 143 2.79 -5.91 -16.16
N LYS A 144 3.07 -4.67 -16.53
CA LYS A 144 4.20 -3.89 -16.02
C LYS A 144 3.72 -2.52 -15.55
N PHE A 145 4.58 -1.78 -14.85
CA PHE A 145 4.31 -0.37 -14.59
C PHE A 145 5.00 0.47 -15.63
N SER A 146 4.23 1.25 -16.40
CA SER A 146 4.77 2.25 -17.30
C SER A 146 4.88 3.59 -16.58
N GLY A 147 6.03 4.24 -16.67
CA GLY A 147 6.10 5.68 -16.41
C GLY A 147 5.15 6.40 -17.36
N SER A 148 4.22 7.19 -16.83
CA SER A 148 3.45 8.12 -17.66
C SER A 148 4.45 9.18 -18.14
N GLY A 149 4.76 9.17 -19.44
CA GLY A 149 5.90 9.89 -20.02
C GLY A 149 6.08 11.32 -19.50
N LEU A 150 7.27 11.56 -18.92
CA LEU A 150 7.99 12.83 -19.00
C LEU A 150 9.44 12.60 -18.50
N MET A 151 10.36 12.59 -19.47
CA MET A 151 11.82 12.81 -19.36
C MET A 151 12.70 11.63 -18.95
N ILE A 152 13.23 10.90 -19.95
CA ILE A 152 14.59 10.35 -19.90
C ILE A 152 15.38 11.05 -21.03
N ASN A 153 16.49 11.71 -20.68
CA ASN A 153 17.39 12.48 -21.58
C ASN A 153 16.94 13.88 -22.06
N GLY A 154 16.26 14.67 -21.22
CA GLY A 154 16.25 16.14 -21.40
C GLY A 154 15.51 16.68 -22.65
N GLN A 155 14.71 15.89 -23.35
CA GLN A 155 13.82 16.38 -24.40
C GLN A 155 12.36 16.06 -24.09
N SER A 156 11.54 17.10 -24.01
CA SER A 156 10.08 17.01 -23.90
C SER A 156 9.45 16.90 -25.28
N TYR A 157 8.61 15.87 -25.51
CA TYR A 157 7.64 15.87 -26.59
C TYR A 157 6.26 15.45 -26.07
N LEU A 158 5.38 16.43 -25.92
CA LEU A 158 4.06 16.54 -26.54
C LEU A 158 3.24 17.60 -25.79
N SER A 159 3.23 18.80 -26.37
CA SER A 159 2.23 19.82 -26.13
C SER A 159 0.86 19.28 -26.56
N ILE A 160 0.02 18.95 -25.58
CA ILE A 160 -1.43 18.97 -25.82
C ILE A 160 -1.81 20.45 -25.71
N GLU A 161 -1.88 21.12 -26.85
CA GLU A 161 -2.51 22.43 -26.93
C GLU A 161 -3.96 22.30 -26.49
N TRP A 162 -4.28 22.93 -25.36
CA TRP A 162 -5.64 23.14 -24.91
C TRP A 162 -6.25 24.21 -25.84
N SER A 163 -6.91 23.80 -26.91
CA SER A 163 -7.76 24.70 -27.71
C SER A 163 -9.02 25.00 -26.90
N GLY A 164 -8.91 26.00 -26.04
CA GLY A 164 -10.04 26.54 -25.31
C GLY A 164 -10.97 27.27 -26.27
N ASP A 165 -12.07 26.62 -26.64
CA ASP A 165 -13.25 27.29 -27.16
C ASP A 165 -14.46 26.88 -26.31
N LEU A 166 -14.99 27.86 -25.60
CA LEU A 166 -16.34 27.92 -25.00
C LEU A 166 -17.23 28.72 -25.93
#